data_AF-A0A7J5D904-F1
#
_entry.id   AF-A0A7J5D904-F1
#
_cell.length_a   1.000
_cell.length_b   1.000
_cell.length_c   1.000
_cell.angle_alpha   90.00
_cell.angle_beta   90.00
_cell.angle_gamma   90.00
#
_symmetry.space_group_name_H-M   'P 1'
#
loop_
_entity.id
_entity.type
_entity.pdbx_description
1 polymer ?
#
loop_
_entity_poly.entity_id
_entity_poly.type
_entity_poly.pdbx_seq_one_letter_code
_entity_poly.pdbx_strand_id
1 'polypeptide(L)'
;MGGPRVVARQGVLSVLPRPDRHPVGAAPSHGDDPTPDRPGIRIYAPPVYHHHEDGARWSTRHGDTPYAAYACACGLTDTARGADDVAALISDYEYHRAKECTGVPALTEGRAAA
;
A
#
# COMPACT_ATOMS: atom_id res chain seq x y z
N MET A 1 -18.52 -42.87 38.66
CA MET A 1 -18.08 -42.45 37.31
C MET A 1 -19.11 -41.44 36.79
N GLY A 2 -19.02 -40.11 36.95
CA GLY A 2 -17.87 -39.23 37.06
C GLY A 2 -17.56 -38.60 35.70
N GLY A 3 -18.27 -37.54 35.30
CA GLY A 3 -17.96 -36.75 34.10
C GLY A 3 -18.41 -35.30 34.28
N PRO A 4 -17.54 -34.30 34.11
CA PRO A 4 -17.90 -32.90 34.35
C PRO A 4 -18.74 -32.36 33.18
N ARG A 5 -19.91 -31.80 33.51
CA ARG A 5 -20.74 -31.04 32.58
C ARG A 5 -20.07 -29.68 32.39
N VAL A 6 -19.35 -29.48 31.30
CA VAL A 6 -18.72 -28.19 30.99
C VAL A 6 -19.82 -27.21 30.62
N VAL A 7 -20.17 -26.34 31.57
CA VAL A 7 -21.01 -25.17 31.32
C VAL A 7 -20.18 -24.19 30.48
N ALA A 8 -20.65 -23.88 29.28
CA ALA A 8 -20.10 -22.80 28.48
C ALA A 8 -20.30 -21.50 29.25
N ARG A 9 -19.20 -20.96 29.79
CA ARG A 9 -19.17 -19.63 30.40
C ARG A 9 -19.48 -18.64 29.28
N GLN A 10 -20.66 -18.03 29.34
CA GLN A 10 -21.05 -16.95 28.47
C GLN A 10 -20.14 -15.77 28.78
N GLY A 11 -19.05 -15.65 28.02
CA GLY A 11 -18.12 -14.55 28.14
C GLY A 11 -18.89 -13.27 27.87
N VAL A 12 -19.08 -12.46 28.92
CA VAL A 12 -19.56 -11.09 28.79
C VAL A 12 -18.65 -10.41 27.77
N LEU A 13 -19.21 -10.01 26.63
CA LEU A 13 -18.55 -9.11 25.71
C LEU A 13 -18.39 -7.80 26.48
N SER A 14 -17.24 -7.61 27.13
CA SER A 14 -16.85 -6.30 27.61
C SER A 14 -16.90 -5.37 26.39
N VAL A 15 -17.84 -4.43 26.45
CA VAL A 15 -18.01 -3.32 25.50
C VAL A 15 -16.79 -2.42 25.61
N LEU A 16 -15.64 -2.91 25.15
CA LEU A 16 -14.53 -2.06 24.78
C LEU A 16 -14.77 -1.71 23.32
N PRO A 17 -14.94 -0.42 22.98
CA PRO A 17 -14.99 0.01 21.59
C PRO A 17 -13.75 -0.55 20.90
N ARG A 18 -13.94 -1.45 19.94
CA ARG A 18 -12.84 -1.88 19.09
C ARG A 18 -12.48 -0.63 18.28
N PRO A 19 -11.27 -0.08 18.42
CA PRO A 19 -10.87 1.03 17.58
C PRO A 19 -10.98 0.57 16.13
N ASP A 20 -11.57 1.41 15.27
CA ASP A 20 -11.66 1.15 13.85
C ASP A 20 -10.24 0.95 13.32
N ARG A 21 -9.93 -0.31 12.98
CA ARG A 21 -8.59 -0.70 12.49
C ARG A 21 -8.33 -0.17 11.07
N HIS A 22 -9.37 0.34 10.42
CA HIS A 22 -9.35 0.83 9.05
C HIS A 22 -10.19 2.12 8.97
N PRO A 23 -9.64 3.27 9.40
CA PRO A 23 -10.33 4.54 9.25
C PRO A 23 -10.67 4.76 7.77
N VAL A 24 -11.92 5.10 7.48
CA VAL A 24 -12.34 5.51 6.14
C VAL A 24 -11.51 6.74 5.75
N GLY A 25 -10.74 6.64 4.67
CA GLY A 25 -9.79 7.68 4.24
C GLY A 25 -8.32 7.46 4.64
N ALA A 26 -7.99 6.37 5.34
CA ALA A 26 -6.60 5.98 5.61
C ALA A 26 -5.91 5.29 4.40
N ALA A 27 -6.66 5.01 3.33
CA ALA A 27 -6.07 4.53 2.09
C ALA A 27 -5.37 5.72 1.39
N PRO A 28 -4.05 5.64 1.14
CA PRO A 28 -3.34 6.74 0.52
C PRO A 28 -3.93 7.01 -0.86
N SER A 29 -4.31 8.26 -1.09
CA SER A 29 -5.02 8.70 -2.29
C SER A 29 -4.03 9.01 -3.42
N HIS A 30 -4.51 9.33 -4.62
CA HIS A 30 -3.65 9.80 -5.72
C HIS A 30 -2.84 11.07 -5.34
N GLY A 31 -3.23 11.80 -4.28
CA GLY A 31 -2.50 12.98 -3.80
C GLY A 31 -1.23 12.69 -2.98
N ASP A 32 -0.89 11.43 -2.72
CA ASP A 32 0.29 11.01 -1.95
C ASP A 32 1.50 10.67 -2.83
N ASP A 33 1.50 11.09 -4.09
CA ASP A 33 2.61 10.84 -5.00
C ASP A 33 3.88 11.60 -4.56
N PRO A 34 5.08 11.03 -4.80
CA PRO A 34 6.34 11.66 -4.42
C PRO A 34 6.52 13.00 -5.12
N THR A 35 7.14 13.94 -4.40
CA THR A 35 7.52 15.25 -4.93
C THR A 35 9.03 15.43 -4.81
N PRO A 36 9.68 16.34 -5.56
CA PRO A 36 11.12 16.58 -5.38
C PRO A 36 11.51 16.92 -3.93
N ASP A 37 10.63 17.61 -3.17
CA ASP A 37 10.82 17.91 -1.74
C ASP A 37 10.61 16.70 -0.81
N ARG A 38 9.96 15.64 -1.30
CA ARG A 38 9.71 14.36 -0.62
C ARG A 38 10.00 13.23 -1.60
N PRO A 39 11.28 13.04 -1.98
CA PRO A 39 11.66 12.18 -3.06
C PRO A 39 11.42 10.71 -2.70
N GLY A 40 11.28 9.87 -3.71
CA GLY A 40 10.98 8.45 -3.57
C GLY A 40 10.23 7.91 -4.78
N ILE A 41 9.92 6.62 -4.73
CA ILE A 41 9.04 5.94 -5.67
C ILE A 41 7.84 5.37 -4.90
N ARG A 42 6.64 5.56 -5.44
CA ARG A 42 5.39 5.03 -4.89
C ARG A 42 4.76 4.14 -5.96
N ILE A 43 4.38 2.93 -5.57
CA ILE A 43 3.68 1.97 -6.41
C ILE A 43 2.35 1.66 -5.72
N TYR A 44 1.25 1.74 -6.45
CA TYR A 44 -0.05 1.33 -5.95
C TYR A 44 -0.86 0.61 -7.03
N ALA A 45 -1.67 -0.34 -6.59
CA ALA A 45 -2.69 -0.98 -7.41
C ALA A 45 -4.01 -0.91 -6.64
N PRO A 46 -5.04 -0.20 -7.14
CA PRO A 46 -6.33 -0.14 -6.47
C PRO A 46 -6.90 -1.54 -6.29
N PRO A 47 -7.48 -1.88 -5.13
CA PRO A 47 -8.16 -3.16 -4.97
C PRO A 47 -9.38 -3.21 -5.90
N VAL A 48 -9.57 -4.34 -6.57
CA VAL A 48 -10.83 -4.58 -7.32
C VAL A 48 -11.87 -5.03 -6.31
N TYR A 49 -12.81 -4.14 -6.00
CA TYR A 49 -13.94 -4.52 -5.16
C TYR A 49 -14.96 -5.29 -5.99
N HIS A 50 -15.26 -6.52 -5.58
CA HIS A 50 -16.33 -7.32 -6.13
C HIS A 50 -17.53 -7.29 -5.17
N HIS A 51 -18.72 -7.07 -5.71
CA HIS A 51 -19.95 -7.17 -4.93
C HIS A 51 -20.12 -8.61 -4.45
N HIS A 52 -20.72 -8.79 -3.27
CA HIS A 52 -20.88 -10.11 -2.67
C HIS A 52 -21.76 -11.06 -3.50
N GLU A 53 -22.63 -10.52 -4.35
CA GLU A 53 -23.45 -11.26 -5.32
C GLU A 53 -22.77 -11.41 -6.70
N ASP A 54 -21.62 -10.76 -6.91
CA ASP A 54 -20.89 -10.93 -8.15
C ASP A 54 -20.34 -12.36 -8.19
N GLY A 55 -20.90 -13.14 -9.10
CA GLY A 55 -20.46 -14.50 -9.41
C GLY A 55 -19.00 -14.56 -9.85
N ALA A 56 -18.32 -13.44 -10.09
CA ALA A 56 -16.89 -13.33 -10.36
C ALA A 56 -15.99 -13.36 -9.11
N ARG A 57 -16.53 -13.71 -7.94
CA ARG A 57 -15.78 -13.81 -6.65
C ARG A 57 -14.50 -14.66 -6.71
N TRP A 58 -14.38 -15.55 -7.71
CA TRP A 58 -13.23 -16.41 -7.98
C TRP A 58 -12.26 -15.83 -9.02
N SER A 59 -12.39 -14.56 -9.38
CA SER A 59 -11.41 -13.78 -10.12
C SER A 59 -10.02 -13.92 -9.48
N THR A 60 -9.04 -14.34 -10.27
CA THR A 60 -7.62 -14.32 -9.89
C THR A 60 -7.01 -12.92 -10.00
N ARG A 61 -7.80 -11.91 -10.38
CA ARG A 61 -7.36 -10.51 -10.48
C ARG A 61 -7.46 -9.86 -9.10
N HIS A 62 -6.32 -9.77 -8.42
CA HIS A 62 -6.23 -9.29 -7.03
C HIS A 62 -6.21 -7.75 -6.92
N GLY A 63 -6.00 -7.04 -8.03
CA GLY A 63 -5.90 -5.58 -8.10
C GLY A 63 -6.14 -5.07 -9.52
N ASP A 64 -6.47 -3.79 -9.63
CA ASP A 64 -6.63 -3.09 -10.90
C ASP A 64 -5.24 -2.81 -11.52
N THR A 65 -5.22 -2.14 -12.66
CA THR A 65 -4.02 -1.74 -13.38
C THR A 65 -3.10 -0.96 -12.46
N PRO A 66 -1.85 -1.43 -12.22
CA PRO A 66 -0.94 -0.77 -11.31
C PRO A 66 -0.53 0.59 -11.87
N TYR A 67 -0.19 1.49 -10.97
CA TYR A 67 0.42 2.77 -11.27
C TYR A 67 1.62 2.98 -10.36
N ALA A 68 2.61 3.70 -10.88
CA ALA A 68 3.71 4.19 -10.09
C ALA A 68 4.03 5.64 -10.43
N ALA A 69 4.54 6.36 -9.44
CA ALA A 69 5.09 7.70 -9.58
C ALA A 69 6.39 7.78 -8.80
N TYR A 70 7.38 8.50 -9.32
CA TYR A 70 8.58 8.83 -8.56
C TYR A 70 8.98 10.29 -8.70
N ALA A 71 9.77 10.74 -7.74
CA ALA A 71 10.50 12.01 -7.78
C ALA A 71 11.91 11.82 -7.20
N CYS A 72 12.96 12.32 -7.88
CA CYS A 72 14.29 12.53 -7.28
C CYS A 72 14.40 13.98 -6.79
N ALA A 73 15.25 14.20 -5.77
CA ALA A 73 15.57 15.53 -5.27
C ALA A 73 16.21 16.45 -6.34
N CYS A 74 16.76 15.88 -7.43
CA CYS A 74 17.28 16.65 -8.56
C CYS A 74 16.19 17.31 -9.42
N GLY A 75 14.92 17.05 -9.13
CA GLY A 75 13.78 17.58 -9.88
C GLY A 75 13.23 16.64 -10.95
N LEU A 76 13.87 15.48 -11.18
CA LEU A 76 13.34 14.47 -12.11
C LEU A 76 12.11 13.80 -11.49
N THR A 77 11.02 13.76 -12.25
CA THR A 77 9.76 13.11 -11.88
C THR A 77 9.22 12.35 -13.06
N ASP A 78 8.61 11.19 -12.81
CA ASP A 78 7.92 10.45 -13.86
C ASP A 78 6.83 9.52 -13.28
N THR A 79 5.92 9.07 -14.14
CA THR A 79 4.77 8.23 -13.78
C THR A 79 4.55 7.15 -14.83
N ALA A 80 4.10 5.97 -14.39
CA ALA A 80 3.79 4.86 -15.27
C ALA A 80 2.48 4.18 -14.87
N ARG A 81 1.79 3.57 -15.85
CA ARG A 81 0.56 2.81 -15.65
C ARG A 81 0.61 1.51 -16.45
N GLY A 82 0.36 0.39 -15.79
CA GLY A 82 0.52 -0.95 -16.38
C GLY A 82 1.73 -1.68 -15.81
N ALA A 83 1.67 -3.01 -15.75
CA ALA A 83 2.68 -3.80 -15.03
C ALA A 83 4.09 -3.66 -15.62
N ASP A 84 4.19 -3.74 -16.95
CA ASP A 84 5.47 -3.65 -17.66
C ASP A 84 6.06 -2.23 -17.55
N ASP A 85 5.25 -1.20 -17.75
CA ASP A 85 5.68 0.19 -17.66
C ASP A 85 6.08 0.57 -16.22
N VAL A 86 5.36 0.07 -15.21
CA VAL A 86 5.74 0.25 -13.81
C VAL A 86 7.07 -0.42 -13.51
N ALA A 87 7.32 -1.62 -14.04
CA ALA A 87 8.60 -2.31 -13.85
C ALA A 87 9.77 -1.56 -14.53
N ALA A 88 9.53 -1.01 -15.73
CA ALA A 88 10.48 -0.15 -16.42
C ALA A 88 10.79 1.11 -15.59
N LEU A 89 9.74 1.79 -15.09
CA LEU A 89 9.87 2.99 -14.26
C LEU A 89 10.73 2.74 -13.01
N ILE A 90 10.55 1.60 -12.34
CA ILE A 90 11.37 1.22 -11.17
C ILE A 90 12.84 1.09 -11.57
N SER A 91 13.10 0.40 -12.69
CA SER A 91 14.46 0.19 -13.20
C SER A 91 15.15 1.50 -13.55
N ASP A 92 14.42 2.41 -14.22
CA ASP A 92 14.92 3.74 -14.58
C ASP A 92 15.20 4.59 -13.35
N TYR A 93 14.31 4.56 -12.35
CA TYR A 93 14.52 5.26 -11.08
C TYR A 93 15.75 4.73 -10.32
N GLU A 94 15.95 3.42 -10.25
CA GLU A 94 17.12 2.81 -9.62
C GLU A 94 18.41 3.17 -10.36
N TYR A 95 18.40 3.10 -11.69
CA TYR A 95 19.52 3.50 -12.53
C TYR A 95 19.89 4.97 -12.31
N HIS A 96 18.89 5.86 -12.39
CA HIS A 96 19.05 7.28 -12.17
C HIS A 96 19.64 7.57 -10.78
N ARG A 97 19.08 6.97 -9.72
CA ARG A 97 19.57 7.11 -8.34
C ARG A 97 21.01 6.65 -8.19
N ALA A 98 21.41 5.57 -8.87
CA ALA A 98 22.73 4.98 -8.72
C ALA A 98 23.82 5.65 -9.58
N LYS A 99 23.46 6.25 -10.72
CA LYS A 99 24.42 6.69 -11.75
C LYS A 99 24.38 8.19 -12.06
N GLU A 100 23.22 8.81 -11.93
CA GLU A 100 22.98 10.16 -12.50
C GLU A 100 22.61 11.21 -11.46
N CYS A 101 21.85 10.84 -10.41
CA CYS A 101 21.37 11.77 -9.40
C CYS A 101 22.56 12.19 -8.49
N THR A 102 23.15 13.36 -8.76
CA THR A 102 24.31 13.93 -8.03
C THR A 102 23.91 14.79 -6.81
N GLY A 103 22.60 14.98 -6.56
CA GLY A 103 22.06 15.89 -5.53
C GLY A 103 21.57 15.23 -4.22
N VAL A 104 22.19 14.13 -3.79
CA VAL A 104 21.66 13.25 -2.72
C VAL A 104 21.67 13.91 -1.33
N PRO A 105 20.60 13.74 -0.54
CA PRO A 105 20.79 13.06 0.74
C PRO A 105 20.11 11.69 0.69
N ALA A 106 20.82 10.70 1.21
CA ALA A 106 20.36 9.34 1.27
C ALA A 106 19.17 9.32 2.23
N LEU A 107 17.95 9.21 1.70
CA LEU A 107 16.81 8.87 2.53
C LEU A 107 17.00 7.40 2.93
N THR A 108 17.40 7.20 4.19
CA THR A 108 17.17 5.95 4.90
C THR A 108 15.67 5.70 4.86
N GLU A 109 15.27 4.48 4.49
CA GLU A 109 13.88 4.00 4.53
C GLU A 109 13.37 4.06 5.97
N GLY A 110 12.91 5.23 6.39
CA GLY A 110 12.35 5.49 7.70
C GLY A 110 10.87 5.14 7.68
N ARG A 111 10.54 3.89 8.00
CA ARG A 111 9.26 3.56 8.61
C ARG A 111 9.19 4.30 9.95
N ALA A 112 8.76 5.56 9.95
CA ALA A 112 8.34 6.23 11.17
C ALA A 112 6.98 5.63 11.56
N ALA A 113 7.01 4.60 12.41
CA ALA A 113 5.84 4.17 13.16
C ALA A 113 5.51 5.28 14.17
N ALA A 114 4.30 5.84 14.05
CA ALA A 114 3.67 6.68 15.07
C ALA A 114 2.76 5.82 15.94
#